data_AF-A0A924JQ12-F1
#
_entry.id   AF-A0A924JQ12-F1
#
_cell.length_a   1.000
_cell.length_b   1.000
_cell.length_c   1.000
_cell.angle_alpha   90.00
_cell.angle_beta   90.00
_cell.angle_gamma   90.00
#
_symmetry.space_group_name_H-M   'P 1'
#
loop_
_entity.id
_entity.type
_entity.pdbx_description
1 polymer ?
#
loop_
_entity_poly.entity_id
_entity_poly.type
_entity_poly.pdbx_seq_one_letter_code
_entity_poly.pdbx_strand_id
1 'polypeptide(L)'
;MVALNSIKPILSHDVFQTKGNMPLLVLCNDLNDYVTKYNRNRPPSTQLFNEFICASFLKVWGLKVPEIAFIKIKKEHITPELEMPFKWFETTCFGSKRYAFYKEIDRFFIDSTNGISKQNINFDDFLKIGLFDIWIANEDRNPNNPNLM
;
A
#
# COMPACT_ATOMS: atom_id res chain seq x y z
N MET A 1 -15.62 6.64 -2.87
CA MET A 1 -14.73 5.51 -2.56
C MET A 1 -15.50 4.22 -2.68
N VAL A 2 -14.89 3.14 -3.17
CA VAL A 2 -15.58 1.88 -3.49
C VAL A 2 -15.24 0.82 -2.45
N ALA A 3 -16.23 0.00 -2.11
CA ALA A 3 -16.04 -1.23 -1.34
C ALA A 3 -16.02 -2.42 -2.31
N LEU A 4 -14.93 -3.20 -2.26
CA LEU A 4 -14.67 -4.34 -3.12
C LEU A 4 -14.59 -5.63 -2.28
N ASN A 5 -14.80 -6.76 -2.94
CA ASN A 5 -14.72 -8.07 -2.31
C ASN A 5 -13.69 -8.93 -3.04
N SER A 6 -12.91 -9.69 -2.28
CA SER A 6 -12.04 -10.74 -2.84
C SER A 6 -12.86 -11.74 -3.67
N ILE A 7 -12.31 -12.22 -4.79
CA ILE A 7 -12.98 -13.19 -5.69
C ILE A 7 -12.24 -14.52 -5.87
N LYS A 8 -11.04 -14.67 -5.29
CA LYS A 8 -10.28 -15.93 -5.30
C LYS A 8 -9.63 -16.17 -3.93
N PRO A 9 -9.27 -17.43 -3.61
CA PRO A 9 -8.42 -17.75 -2.46
C PRO A 9 -7.07 -17.01 -2.53
N ILE A 10 -6.59 -16.58 -1.36
CA ILE A 10 -5.29 -15.92 -1.18
C ILE A 10 -4.28 -17.00 -0.78
N LEU A 11 -3.19 -17.09 -1.53
CA LEU A 11 -2.16 -18.12 -1.35
C LEU A 11 -0.89 -17.52 -0.73
N SER A 12 0.03 -18.37 -0.27
CA SER A 12 1.26 -17.89 0.39
C SER A 12 2.13 -17.00 -0.51
N HIS A 13 2.07 -17.18 -1.83
CA HIS A 13 2.77 -16.31 -2.80
C HIS A 13 2.11 -14.94 -3.01
N ASP A 14 0.88 -14.75 -2.56
CA ASP A 14 0.19 -13.45 -2.56
C ASP A 14 0.59 -12.59 -1.34
N VAL A 15 1.41 -13.12 -0.42
CA VAL A 15 1.86 -12.40 0.78
C VAL A 15 3.17 -11.66 0.49
N PHE A 16 3.15 -10.33 0.65
CA PHE A 16 4.35 -9.52 0.59
C PHE A 16 5.14 -9.63 1.90
N GLN A 17 6.37 -10.14 1.81
CA GLN A 17 7.28 -10.27 2.94
C GLN A 17 7.98 -8.94 3.23
N THR A 18 7.30 -8.02 3.92
CA THR A 18 7.87 -6.72 4.31
C THR A 18 8.22 -6.68 5.80
N LYS A 19 9.14 -5.79 6.20
CA LYS A 19 9.46 -5.59 7.62
C LYS A 19 8.26 -4.94 8.34
N GLY A 20 7.77 -5.57 9.40
CA GLY A 20 6.73 -5.02 10.28
C GLY A 20 5.28 -5.37 9.88
N ASN A 21 4.95 -5.35 8.59
CA ASN A 21 3.63 -5.73 8.06
C ASN A 21 3.75 -6.83 7.00
N MET A 22 2.67 -7.56 6.72
CA MET A 22 2.63 -8.60 5.67
C MET A 22 1.45 -8.35 4.73
N PRO A 23 1.46 -7.28 3.90
CA PRO A 23 0.35 -6.98 3.00
C PRO A 23 0.01 -8.16 2.08
N LEU A 24 -1.26 -8.24 1.66
CA LEU A 24 -1.76 -9.28 0.77
C LEU A 24 -2.05 -8.75 -0.62
N LEU A 25 -1.73 -9.50 -1.65
CA LEU A 25 -2.25 -9.29 -3.00
C LEU A 25 -3.65 -9.89 -3.09
N VAL A 26 -4.66 -9.06 -3.35
CA VAL A 26 -6.05 -9.49 -3.40
C VAL A 26 -6.67 -9.13 -4.74
N LEU A 27 -7.08 -10.14 -5.50
CA LEU A 27 -7.90 -9.95 -6.70
C LEU A 27 -9.35 -9.67 -6.29
N CYS A 28 -9.88 -8.55 -6.76
CA CYS A 28 -11.18 -8.04 -6.40
C CYS A 28 -12.23 -8.23 -7.50
N ASN A 29 -13.50 -8.00 -7.15
CA ASN A 29 -14.65 -8.18 -8.05
C ASN A 29 -14.75 -7.16 -9.19
N ASP A 30 -13.86 -6.17 -9.22
CA ASP A 30 -13.63 -5.26 -10.35
C ASP A 30 -12.52 -5.75 -11.29
N LEU A 31 -12.03 -6.97 -11.08
CA LEU A 31 -10.98 -7.64 -11.84
C LEU A 31 -9.60 -6.96 -11.72
N ASN A 32 -9.40 -6.11 -10.72
CA ASN A 32 -8.09 -5.53 -10.42
C ASN A 32 -7.46 -6.16 -9.17
N ASP A 33 -6.13 -6.14 -9.14
CA ASP A 33 -5.34 -6.53 -7.98
C ASP A 33 -5.11 -5.35 -7.03
N TYR A 34 -5.20 -5.61 -5.73
CA TYR A 34 -4.98 -4.63 -4.68
C TYR A 34 -3.96 -5.13 -3.66
N VAL A 35 -2.96 -4.30 -3.36
CA VAL A 35 -2.09 -4.50 -2.19
C VAL A 35 -2.89 -4.09 -0.95
N THR A 36 -3.21 -5.07 -0.13
CA THR A 36 -4.21 -4.98 0.94
C THR A 36 -3.54 -5.08 2.30
N LYS A 37 -3.73 -4.03 3.12
CA LYS A 37 -3.36 -3.98 4.53
C LYS A 37 -4.60 -4.28 5.39
N TYR A 38 -4.40 -5.01 6.47
CA TYR A 38 -5.46 -5.52 7.36
C TYR A 38 -5.08 -5.31 8.83
N ASN A 39 -6.05 -5.45 9.74
CA ASN A 39 -5.80 -5.24 11.16
C ASN A 39 -5.43 -6.57 11.83
N ARG A 40 -4.23 -6.68 12.40
CA ARG A 40 -3.81 -7.86 13.19
C ARG A 40 -4.45 -7.91 14.59
N ASN A 41 -5.75 -7.64 14.65
CA ASN A 41 -6.58 -7.59 15.85
C ASN A 41 -6.04 -6.64 16.93
N ARG A 42 -5.54 -5.47 16.51
CA ARG A 42 -5.17 -4.36 17.39
C ARG A 42 -6.23 -3.26 17.26
N PRO A 43 -7.39 -3.35 17.94
CA PRO A 43 -8.36 -2.26 17.96
C PRO A 43 -7.86 -1.10 18.84
N PRO A 44 -8.12 0.17 18.45
CA PRO A 44 -8.70 0.59 17.17
C PRO A 44 -7.72 0.42 16.00
N SER A 45 -8.25 0.19 14.79
CA SER A 45 -7.47 0.06 13.54
C SER A 45 -6.81 1.37 13.08
N THR A 46 -6.20 2.14 13.98
CA THR A 46 -5.64 3.49 13.74
C THR A 46 -4.66 3.49 12.57
N GLN A 47 -3.87 2.42 12.40
CA GLN A 47 -2.95 2.30 11.27
C GLN A 47 -3.70 2.29 9.93
N LEU A 48 -4.74 1.47 9.77
CA LEU A 48 -5.53 1.44 8.52
C LEU A 48 -6.25 2.77 8.28
N PHE A 49 -6.69 3.43 9.35
CA PHE A 49 -7.31 4.74 9.24
C PHE A 49 -6.29 5.81 8.78
N ASN A 50 -5.07 5.80 9.35
CA ASN A 50 -3.99 6.69 8.92
C ASN A 50 -3.65 6.47 7.45
N GLU A 51 -3.53 5.21 7.00
CA GLU A 51 -3.30 4.89 5.58
C GLU A 51 -4.39 5.47 4.67
N PHE A 52 -5.65 5.33 5.07
CA PHE A 52 -6.79 5.90 4.34
C PHE A 52 -6.75 7.44 4.30
N ILE A 53 -6.50 8.09 5.43
CA ILE A 53 -6.44 9.55 5.51
C ILE A 53 -5.27 10.09 4.69
N CYS A 54 -4.07 9.53 4.84
CA CYS A 54 -2.89 9.94 4.07
C CYS A 54 -3.12 9.76 2.57
N ALA A 55 -3.60 8.60 2.13
CA ALA A 55 -3.89 8.36 0.72
C ALA A 55 -5.01 9.27 0.17
N SER A 56 -5.99 9.64 1.00
CA SER A 56 -7.03 10.59 0.63
C SER A 56 -6.46 12.00 0.48
N PHE A 57 -5.61 12.45 1.40
CA PHE A 57 -4.98 13.76 1.32
C PHE A 57 -3.99 13.87 0.16
N LEU A 58 -3.22 12.82 -0.15
CA LEU A 58 -2.33 12.82 -1.31
C LEU A 58 -3.10 13.11 -2.62
N LYS A 59 -4.32 12.59 -2.75
CA LYS A 59 -5.21 12.91 -3.89
C LYS A 59 -5.64 14.37 -3.90
N VAL A 60 -5.94 14.95 -2.74
CA VAL A 60 -6.29 16.38 -2.61
C VAL A 60 -5.10 17.27 -2.98
N TRP A 61 -3.88 16.85 -2.67
CA TRP A 61 -2.64 17.53 -3.08
C TRP A 61 -2.31 17.37 -4.58
N GLY A 62 -3.13 16.62 -5.33
CA GLY A 62 -2.94 16.39 -6.76
C GLY A 62 -1.76 15.47 -7.08
N LEU A 63 -1.25 14.72 -6.10
CA LEU A 63 -0.16 13.76 -6.30
C LEU A 63 -0.69 12.49 -6.98
N LYS A 64 0.12 11.92 -7.87
CA LYS A 64 -0.19 10.65 -8.53
C LYS A 64 -0.02 9.51 -7.54
N VAL A 65 -1.14 9.05 -6.99
CA VAL A 65 -1.19 7.90 -6.09
C VAL A 65 -2.10 6.81 -6.63
N PRO A 66 -1.87 5.55 -6.26
CA PRO A 66 -2.79 4.49 -6.64
C PRO A 66 -4.23 4.73 -6.20
N GLU A 67 -5.17 4.15 -6.93
CA GLU A 67 -6.56 4.14 -6.50
C GLU A 67 -6.68 3.34 -5.20
N ILE A 68 -7.48 3.84 -4.25
CA ILE A 68 -7.68 3.19 -2.96
C ILE A 68 -9.11 2.69 -2.86
N ALA A 69 -9.27 1.55 -2.20
CA ALA A 69 -10.56 0.91 -2.00
C ALA A 69 -10.62 0.26 -0.61
N PHE A 70 -11.84 0.08 -0.11
CA PHE A 70 -12.08 -0.76 1.05
C PHE A 70 -12.24 -2.20 0.59
N ILE A 71 -11.45 -3.10 1.14
CA ILE A 71 -11.42 -4.50 0.71
C ILE A 71 -12.06 -5.38 1.80
N LYS A 72 -13.06 -6.15 1.40
CA LYS A 72 -13.65 -7.21 2.23
C LYS A 72 -13.11 -8.56 1.75
N ILE A 73 -12.37 -9.23 2.62
CA ILE A 73 -11.85 -10.56 2.34
C ILE A 73 -12.88 -11.59 2.80
N LYS A 74 -13.29 -12.48 1.91
CA LYS A 74 -14.25 -13.54 2.23
C LYS A 74 -13.56 -14.62 3.06
N LYS A 75 -14.28 -15.21 4.02
CA LYS A 75 -13.71 -16.21 4.92
C LYS A 75 -13.19 -17.43 4.18
N GLU A 76 -13.92 -17.87 3.16
CA GLU A 76 -13.55 -18.98 2.29
C GLU A 76 -12.29 -18.72 1.45
N HIS A 77 -11.83 -17.47 1.35
CA HIS A 77 -10.61 -17.13 0.61
C HIS A 77 -9.35 -17.12 1.48
N ILE A 78 -9.49 -17.25 2.80
CA ILE A 78 -8.37 -17.46 3.71
C ILE A 78 -8.10 -18.96 3.79
N THR A 79 -7.02 -19.41 3.16
CA THR A 79 -6.62 -20.82 3.16
C THR A 79 -5.85 -21.17 4.44
N PRO A 80 -5.87 -22.44 4.88
CA PRO A 80 -5.04 -22.91 6.00
C PRO A 80 -3.54 -22.68 5.77
N GLU A 81 -3.07 -22.74 4.53
CA GLU A 81 -1.67 -22.52 4.11
C GLU A 81 -1.16 -21.10 4.38
N LEU A 82 -2.07 -20.14 4.54
CA LEU A 82 -1.71 -18.75 4.80
C LEU A 82 -1.16 -18.57 6.22
N GLU A 83 -1.45 -19.50 7.15
CA GLU A 83 -1.09 -19.42 8.58
C GLU A 83 -1.58 -18.12 9.26
N MET A 84 -2.62 -17.49 8.71
CA MET A 84 -3.17 -16.23 9.19
C MET A 84 -4.62 -16.42 9.66
N PRO A 85 -4.96 -16.08 10.91
CA PRO A 85 -6.31 -16.30 11.42
C PRO A 85 -7.30 -15.32 10.79
N PHE A 86 -8.49 -15.81 10.39
CA PHE A 86 -9.51 -14.99 9.73
C PHE A 86 -9.89 -13.71 10.50
N LYS A 87 -9.80 -13.74 11.84
CA LYS A 87 -10.03 -12.58 12.71
C LYS A 87 -9.24 -11.31 12.32
N TRP A 88 -8.12 -11.47 11.62
CA TRP A 88 -7.34 -10.33 11.12
C TRP A 88 -8.01 -9.59 9.95
N PHE A 89 -8.99 -10.22 9.30
CA PHE A 89 -9.69 -9.73 8.12
C PHE A 89 -11.19 -9.53 8.34
N GLU A 90 -11.69 -9.77 9.56
CA GLU A 90 -13.09 -9.54 9.93
C GLU A 90 -13.48 -8.05 9.84
N THR A 91 -12.49 -7.16 9.99
CA THR A 91 -12.67 -5.73 9.78
C THR A 91 -12.37 -5.33 8.34
N THR A 92 -12.94 -4.21 7.91
CA THR A 92 -12.69 -3.66 6.57
C THR A 92 -11.20 -3.38 6.40
N CYS A 93 -10.61 -3.94 5.35
CA CYS A 93 -9.19 -3.77 5.03
C CYS A 93 -8.98 -2.55 4.11
N PHE A 94 -7.78 -2.02 4.10
CA PHE A 94 -7.37 -0.94 3.20
C PHE A 94 -6.64 -1.54 1.99
N GLY A 95 -7.10 -1.21 0.78
CA GLY A 95 -6.48 -1.65 -0.47
C GLY A 95 -5.95 -0.49 -1.28
N SER A 96 -4.75 -0.67 -1.84
CA SER A 96 -4.14 0.22 -2.83
C SER A 96 -3.99 -0.56 -4.14
N LYS A 97 -4.54 -0.03 -5.24
CA LYS A 97 -4.55 -0.70 -6.55
C LYS A 97 -3.12 -0.96 -7.01
N ARG A 98 -2.81 -2.20 -7.34
CA ARG A 98 -1.49 -2.58 -7.85
C ARG A 98 -1.40 -2.24 -9.32
N TYR A 99 -0.30 -1.62 -9.73
CA TYR A 99 0.07 -1.57 -11.14
C TYR A 99 1.38 -2.32 -11.32
N ALA A 100 1.37 -3.32 -12.20
CA ALA A 100 2.49 -4.24 -12.38
C ALA A 100 3.78 -3.58 -12.89
N PHE A 101 3.69 -2.38 -13.45
CA PHE A 101 4.81 -1.68 -14.09
C PHE A 101 5.52 -0.65 -13.17
N TYR A 102 5.02 -0.42 -11.96
CA TYR A 102 5.73 0.45 -11.01
C TYR A 102 6.89 -0.28 -10.36
N LYS A 103 8.04 0.40 -10.26
CA LYS A 103 9.24 -0.12 -9.64
C LYS A 103 9.55 0.74 -8.41
N GLU A 104 9.70 0.11 -7.26
CA GLU A 104 10.08 0.80 -6.04
C GLU A 104 11.43 1.50 -6.20
N ILE A 105 11.51 2.74 -5.70
CA ILE A 105 12.77 3.48 -5.61
C ILE A 105 13.57 2.86 -4.46
N ASP A 106 14.75 2.34 -4.78
CA ASP A 106 15.68 1.78 -3.79
C ASP A 106 16.89 2.69 -3.55
N ARG A 107 17.76 2.29 -2.61
CA ARG A 107 18.96 3.06 -2.26
C ARG A 107 19.92 3.22 -3.44
N PHE A 108 19.99 2.24 -4.34
CA PHE A 108 20.82 2.32 -5.55
C PHE A 108 20.32 3.41 -6.51
N PHE A 109 19.01 3.62 -6.56
CA PHE A 109 18.40 4.70 -7.31
C PHE A 109 18.81 6.07 -6.76
N ILE A 110 18.79 6.24 -5.44
CA ILE A 110 19.10 7.51 -4.74
C ILE A 110 20.60 7.85 -4.78
N ASP A 111 21.47 6.87 -4.54
CA ASP A 111 22.93 7.08 -4.44
C ASP A 111 23.60 7.32 -5.81
N SER A 112 22.89 7.04 -6.90
CA SER A 112 23.39 7.32 -8.25
C SER A 112 23.28 8.82 -8.56
N THR A 113 24.37 9.56 -8.37
CA THR A 113 24.50 10.99 -8.73
C THR A 113 24.19 11.28 -10.21
N ASN A 114 24.24 10.25 -11.07
CA ASN A 114 23.87 10.29 -12.49
C ASN A 114 22.47 9.70 -12.79
N GLY A 115 21.77 9.11 -11.82
CA GLY A 115 20.49 8.43 -12.03
C GLY A 115 19.28 9.34 -11.84
N ILE A 116 19.38 10.39 -11.01
CA ILE A 116 18.31 11.38 -10.85
C ILE A 116 18.20 12.25 -12.11
N SER A 117 19.32 12.58 -12.76
CA SER A 117 19.36 13.41 -13.98
C SER A 117 19.06 12.65 -15.27
N LYS A 118 19.22 11.31 -15.30
CA LYS A 118 18.93 10.47 -16.48
C LYS A 118 17.57 9.80 -16.46
N GLN A 119 16.85 9.83 -15.33
CA GLN A 119 15.55 9.21 -15.20
C GLN A 119 14.48 10.31 -15.15
N ASN A 120 13.32 10.07 -15.76
CA ASN A 120 12.19 10.99 -15.85
C ASN A 120 11.50 11.20 -14.48
N ILE A 121 12.26 11.53 -13.45
CA ILE A 121 11.74 11.82 -12.12
C ILE A 121 11.04 13.18 -12.20
N ASN A 122 9.77 13.19 -11.86
CA ASN A 122 9.05 14.44 -11.71
C ASN A 122 9.50 15.12 -10.40
N PHE A 123 10.43 16.05 -10.51
CA PHE A 123 11.00 16.74 -9.35
C PHE A 123 9.96 17.54 -8.55
N ASP A 124 8.94 18.06 -9.23
CA ASP A 124 7.82 18.75 -8.58
C ASP A 124 7.01 17.81 -7.69
N ASP A 125 6.66 16.61 -8.18
CA ASP A 125 5.98 15.60 -7.37
C ASP A 125 6.87 15.14 -6.21
N PHE A 126 8.17 14.96 -6.43
CA PHE A 126 9.12 14.56 -5.38
C PHE A 126 9.19 15.60 -4.24
N LEU A 127 9.31 16.88 -4.57
CA LEU A 127 9.30 17.96 -3.57
C LEU A 127 7.96 18.08 -2.86
N LYS A 128 6.84 17.94 -3.58
CA LYS A 128 5.49 17.94 -2.99
C LYS A 128 5.31 16.79 -2.01
N ILE A 129 5.85 15.60 -2.32
CA ILE A 129 5.82 14.46 -1.39
C ILE A 129 6.62 14.78 -0.13
N GLY A 130 7.83 15.33 -0.25
CA GLY A 130 8.61 15.73 0.93
C GLY A 130 7.90 16.79 1.79
N LEU A 131 7.27 17.79 1.18
CA LEU A 131 6.48 18.78 1.89
C LEU A 131 5.24 18.16 2.56
N PHE A 132 4.59 17.22 1.88
CA PHE A 132 3.47 16.47 2.42
C PHE A 132 3.87 15.67 3.65
N ASP A 133 5.00 14.96 3.61
CA ASP A 133 5.50 14.19 4.76
C ASP A 133 5.75 15.08 5.97
N ILE A 134 6.33 16.27 5.79
CA ILE A 134 6.49 17.26 6.87
C ILE A 134 5.11 17.69 7.41
N TRP A 135 4.14 17.95 6.54
CA TRP A 135 2.81 18.39 6.92
C TRP A 135 2.06 17.37 7.79
N ILE A 136 2.19 16.08 7.49
CA ILE A 136 1.55 15.00 8.26
C ILE A 136 2.45 14.37 9.34
N ALA A 137 3.66 14.91 9.52
CA ALA A 137 4.70 14.34 10.40
C ALA A 137 4.97 12.84 10.12
N ASN A 138 5.15 12.48 8.84
CA ASN A 138 5.46 11.12 8.41
C ASN A 138 6.95 10.80 8.60
N GLU A 139 7.28 10.19 9.75
CA GLU A 139 8.63 9.77 10.09
C GLU A 139 9.06 8.42 9.47
N ASP A 140 8.14 7.71 8.79
CA ASP A 140 8.44 6.39 8.21
C ASP A 140 9.24 6.49 6.91
N ARG A 141 9.09 7.59 6.15
CA ARG A 141 9.82 7.79 4.88
C ARG A 141 11.26 8.19 5.16
N ASN A 142 12.21 7.34 4.79
CA ASN A 142 13.64 7.59 4.96
C ASN A 142 14.47 6.82 3.91
N PRO A 143 15.80 7.03 3.79
CA PRO A 143 16.61 6.35 2.77
C PRO A 143 16.59 4.81 2.83
N ASN A 144 16.22 4.21 3.97
CA ASN A 144 16.07 2.76 4.10
C ASN A 144 14.62 2.28 3.89
N ASN A 145 13.67 3.21 3.84
CA ASN A 145 12.26 2.96 3.58
C ASN A 145 11.68 4.08 2.68
N PRO A 146 12.07 4.11 1.39
CA PRO A 146 11.73 5.23 0.52
C PRO A 146 10.22 5.36 0.31
N ASN A 147 9.47 4.24 0.32
CA ASN A 147 8.02 4.22 0.12
C ASN A 147 7.58 5.01 -1.15
N LEU A 148 8.43 5.00 -2.19
CA LEU A 148 8.23 5.68 -3.47
C LEU A 148 8.30 4.65 -4.60
N MET A 149 7.56 4.92 -5.68
CA MET A 149 7.44 4.08 -6.88
C MET A 149 7.48 4.94 -8.14
#